data_AF-A0A8K0NAG7-F1
#
_entry.id   AF-A0A8K0NAG7-F1
#
_cell.length_a   1.000
_cell.length_b   1.000
_cell.length_c   1.000
_cell.angle_alpha   90.00
_cell.angle_beta   90.00
_cell.angle_gamma   90.00
#
_symmetry.space_group_name_H-M   'P 1'
#
loop_
_entity.id
_entity.type
_entity.pdbx_description
1 polymer ?
#
loop_
_entity_poly.entity_id
_entity_poly.type
_entity_poly.pdbx_seq_one_letter_code
_entity_poly.pdbx_strand_id
1 'polypeptide(L)'
;MSVQSPEFKYITEGCLREWKASNAAFKLPDPVPMTQFLYELCWAMIRGDLPFQKCSVALDSVVFVEEQQREEMASIIADVIAHMGQDVSFSSLSILIL
;
A
#
# COMPACT_ATOMS: atom_id res chain seq x y z
N MET A 1 -18.81 2.26 -4.06
CA MET A 1 -17.86 1.83 -5.11
C MET A 1 -17.12 0.66 -4.49
N SER A 2 -17.00 -0.50 -5.15
CA SER A 2 -16.24 -1.63 -4.58
C SER A 2 -14.75 -1.35 -4.64
N VAL A 3 -14.01 -1.69 -3.59
CA VAL A 3 -12.55 -1.73 -3.55
C VAL A 3 -12.09 -2.80 -4.53
N GLN A 4 -11.63 -2.32 -5.67
CA GLN A 4 -11.04 -3.14 -6.72
C GLN A 4 -9.58 -3.39 -6.37
N SER A 5 -9.10 -4.59 -6.69
CA SER A 5 -7.66 -4.87 -6.59
C SER A 5 -6.89 -3.82 -7.41
N PRO A 6 -5.82 -3.22 -6.85
CA PRO A 6 -4.95 -2.37 -7.64
C PRO A 6 -4.37 -3.15 -8.81
N GLU A 7 -4.23 -2.47 -9.94
CA GLU A 7 -3.22 -2.86 -10.92
C GLU A 7 -1.86 -2.58 -10.28
N PHE A 8 -1.25 -3.62 -9.71
CA PHE A 8 0.09 -3.53 -9.11
C PHE A 8 1.12 -3.10 -10.15
N LYS A 9 1.46 -1.82 -10.14
CA LYS A 9 2.35 -1.20 -11.12
C LYS A 9 3.72 -0.91 -10.53
N TYR A 10 3.79 -0.57 -9.23
CA TYR A 10 5.03 -0.15 -8.58
C TYR A 10 5.55 -1.19 -7.58
N ILE A 11 4.64 -1.89 -6.89
CA ILE A 11 4.99 -2.93 -5.93
C ILE A 11 4.99 -4.29 -6.61
N THR A 12 6.16 -4.69 -7.10
CA THR A 12 6.36 -6.01 -7.71
C THR A 12 6.67 -7.08 -6.65
N GLU A 13 6.54 -8.36 -7.02
CA GLU A 13 6.97 -9.47 -6.16
C GLU A 13 8.45 -9.37 -5.75
N GLY A 14 9.29 -8.83 -6.64
CA GLY A 14 10.70 -8.56 -6.37
C GLY A 14 10.87 -7.55 -5.22
N CYS A 15 10.14 -6.43 -5.27
CA CYS A 15 10.14 -5.43 -4.20
C CYS A 15 9.74 -6.06 -2.85
N LEU A 16 8.66 -6.83 -2.84
CA LEU A 16 8.17 -7.51 -1.63
C LEU A 16 9.21 -8.45 -1.03
N ARG A 17 9.96 -9.18 -1.86
CA ARG A 17 11.02 -10.07 -1.40
C ARG A 17 12.18 -9.30 -0.76
N GLU A 18 12.63 -8.21 -1.39
CA GLU A 18 13.72 -7.37 -0.86
C GLU A 18 13.32 -6.71 0.48
N TRP A 19 12.09 -6.20 0.58
CA TRP A 19 11.59 -5.59 1.82
C TRP A 19 11.40 -6.61 2.94
N LYS A 20 10.94 -7.83 2.65
CA LYS A 20 10.91 -8.94 3.63
C LYS A 20 12.30 -9.27 4.14
N ALA A 21 13.30 -9.29 3.24
CA ALA A 21 14.71 -9.47 3.59
C ALA A 21 15.32 -8.28 4.34
N SER A 22 14.59 -7.16 4.47
CA SER A 22 15.07 -5.91 5.11
C SER A 22 16.33 -5.36 4.45
N ASN A 23 16.43 -5.51 3.12
CA ASN A 23 17.56 -5.01 2.37
C ASN A 23 17.53 -3.47 2.31
N ALA A 24 18.27 -2.81 3.19
CA ALA A 24 18.32 -1.35 3.26
C ALA A 24 18.96 -0.68 2.03
N ALA A 25 19.72 -1.43 1.23
CA ALA A 25 20.34 -0.93 -0.01
C ALA A 25 19.37 -0.93 -1.19
N PHE A 26 18.25 -1.65 -1.09
CA PHE A 26 17.22 -1.67 -2.13
C PHE A 26 16.52 -0.31 -2.19
N LYS A 27 16.46 0.26 -3.40
CA LYS A 27 15.72 1.47 -3.73
C LYS A 27 14.93 1.25 -5.01
N LEU A 28 13.74 1.83 -5.12
CA LEU A 28 13.03 1.89 -6.39
C LEU A 28 13.77 2.86 -7.33
N PRO A 29 13.98 2.48 -8.60
CA PRO A 29 14.78 3.27 -9.52
C PRO A 29 14.07 4.55 -9.98
N ASP A 30 12.75 4.51 -10.12
CA ASP A 30 11.96 5.61 -10.65
C ASP A 30 11.11 6.27 -9.54
N PRO A 31 10.95 7.60 -9.56
CA PRO A 31 9.98 8.27 -8.71
C PRO A 31 8.56 7.77 -9.01
N VAL A 32 7.77 7.56 -7.97
CA VAL A 32 6.39 7.03 -8.10
C VAL A 32 5.36 8.01 -7.55
N PRO A 33 4.11 7.98 -8.05
CA PRO A 33 3.02 8.76 -7.47
C PRO A 33 2.69 8.25 -6.06
N MET A 34 2.67 9.14 -5.08
CA MET A 34 2.53 8.79 -3.67
C MET A 34 1.22 8.04 -3.38
N THR A 35 0.08 8.57 -3.82
CA THR A 35 -1.23 7.96 -3.54
C THR A 35 -1.36 6.55 -4.13
N GLN A 36 -0.84 6.33 -5.35
CA GLN A 36 -0.91 5.01 -6.00
C GLN A 36 -0.01 4.00 -5.28
N PHE A 37 1.21 4.40 -4.92
CA PHE A 37 2.13 3.55 -4.18
C PHE A 37 1.58 3.17 -2.80
N LEU A 38 1.02 4.13 -2.06
CA LEU A 38 0.41 3.87 -0.74
C LEU A 38 -0.79 2.94 -0.85
N TYR A 39 -1.62 3.08 -1.89
CA TYR A 39 -2.74 2.16 -2.15
C TYR A 39 -2.26 0.73 -2.38
N GLU A 40 -1.26 0.52 -3.24
CA GLU A 40 -0.66 -0.79 -3.47
C GLU A 40 -0.01 -1.35 -2.18
N LEU A 41 0.66 -0.50 -1.40
CA LEU A 41 1.33 -0.90 -0.16
C LEU A 41 0.32 -1.36 0.90
N CYS A 42 -0.75 -0.59 1.11
CA CYS A 42 -1.83 -0.94 2.01
C CYS A 42 -2.53 -2.23 1.54
N TRP A 43 -2.73 -2.41 0.24
CA TRP A 43 -3.32 -3.63 -0.31
C TRP A 43 -2.44 -4.86 -0.04
N ALA A 44 -1.14 -4.78 -0.32
CA ALA A 44 -0.18 -5.85 -0.03
C ALA A 44 -0.15 -6.19 1.47
N MET A 45 -0.31 -5.18 2.34
CA MET A 45 -0.44 -5.38 3.77
C MET A 45 -1.71 -6.16 4.16
N ILE A 46 -2.87 -5.74 3.66
CA ILE A 46 -4.18 -6.34 4.00
C ILE A 46 -4.27 -7.78 3.50
N ARG A 47 -3.65 -8.10 2.35
CA ARG A 47 -3.56 -9.48 1.86
C ARG A 47 -2.57 -10.35 2.64
N GLY A 48 -1.72 -9.74 3.49
CA GLY A 48 -0.65 -10.44 4.20
C GLY A 48 0.62 -10.66 3.36
N ASP A 49 0.69 -10.06 2.17
CA ASP A 49 1.86 -10.16 1.28
C ASP A 49 3.06 -9.39 1.82
N LEU A 50 2.84 -8.36 2.65
CA LEU A 50 3.91 -7.63 3.35
C LEU A 50 3.54 -7.40 4.83
N PRO A 51 4.41 -7.79 5.79
CA PRO A 51 4.18 -7.47 7.19
C PRO A 51 4.24 -5.95 7.44
N PHE A 52 3.36 -5.43 8.29
CA PHE A 52 3.32 -4.00 8.66
C PHE A 52 4.69 -3.43 9.08
N GLN A 53 5.49 -4.22 9.79
CA GLN A 53 6.84 -3.83 10.24
C GLN A 53 7.82 -3.57 9.10
N LYS A 54 7.54 -4.04 7.87
CA LYS A 54 8.38 -3.84 6.68
C LYS A 54 7.92 -2.64 5.85
N CYS A 55 6.80 -2.01 6.19
CA CYS A 55 6.30 -0.85 5.47
C CYS A 55 7.22 0.36 5.61
N SER A 56 7.88 0.54 6.77
CA SER A 56 8.91 1.58 6.91
C SER A 56 10.05 1.40 5.91
N VAL A 57 10.57 0.17 5.77
CA VAL A 57 11.61 -0.17 4.79
C VAL A 57 11.14 0.11 3.36
N ALA A 58 9.88 -0.20 3.04
CA ALA A 58 9.30 0.12 1.74
C ALA A 58 9.22 1.64 1.49
N LEU A 59 8.73 2.39 2.47
CA LEU A 59 8.60 3.85 2.42
C LEU A 59 9.96 4.58 2.36
N ASP A 60 10.98 4.04 3.00
CA ASP A 60 12.35 4.56 2.93
C ASP A 60 13.04 4.20 1.60
N SER A 61 12.53 3.20 0.87
CA SER A 61 13.13 2.73 -0.38
C SER A 61 12.69 3.51 -1.63
N VAL A 62 11.70 4.39 -1.50
CA VAL A 62 11.03 5.03 -2.62
C VAL A 62 11.23 6.55 -2.61
N VAL A 63 11.30 7.14 -3.80
CA VAL A 63 11.22 8.59 -4.00
C VAL A 63 9.84 8.87 -4.59
N PHE A 64 9.12 9.84 -4.01
CA PHE A 64 7.81 10.22 -4.49
C PHE A 64 7.90 11.40 -5.47
N VAL A 65 7.05 11.41 -6.50
CA VAL A 65 6.90 12.56 -7.39
C VAL A 65 6.42 13.78 -6.58
N GLU A 66 5.50 13.54 -5.65
CA GLU A 66 4.91 14.55 -4.78
C GLU A 66 5.66 14.69 -3.43
N GLU A 67 6.98 14.84 -3.46
CA GLU A 67 7.82 14.83 -2.24
C GLU A 67 7.40 15.89 -1.21
N GLN A 68 6.89 17.04 -1.67
CA GLN A 68 6.36 18.11 -0.80
C GLN A 68 5.11 17.68 0.00
N GLN A 69 4.37 16.66 -0.45
CA GLN A 69 3.19 16.14 0.23
C GLN A 69 3.52 15.02 1.23
N ARG A 70 4.80 14.78 1.53
CA ARG A 70 5.20 13.71 2.48
C ARG A 70 4.61 13.90 3.88
N GLU A 71 4.31 15.13 4.28
CA GLU A 71 3.62 15.44 5.53
C GLU A 71 2.16 14.93 5.54
N GLU A 72 1.52 14.86 4.36
CA GLU A 72 0.15 14.38 4.18
C GLU A 72 0.07 12.85 4.07
N MET A 73 1.22 12.17 3.96
CA MET A 73 1.32 10.72 3.75
C MET A 73 0.52 9.91 4.79
N ALA A 74 0.55 10.33 6.06
CA ALA A 74 -0.21 9.67 7.12
C ALA A 74 -1.74 9.81 6.91
N SER A 75 -2.20 10.98 6.45
CA SER A 75 -3.61 11.21 6.13
C SER A 75 -4.04 10.36 4.94
N ILE A 76 -3.21 10.30 3.89
CA ILE A 76 -3.49 9.50 2.70
C ILE A 76 -3.59 8.01 3.04
N ILE A 77 -2.68 7.49 3.89
CA ILE A 77 -2.75 6.11 4.37
C ILE A 77 -4.04 5.89 5.17
N ALA A 78 -4.41 6.81 6.06
CA ALA A 78 -5.62 6.70 6.86
C ALA A 78 -6.88 6.65 5.98
N ASP A 79 -6.95 7.53 4.97
CA ASP A 79 -8.06 7.55 4.01
C ASP A 79 -8.11 6.26 3.20
N VAL A 80 -6.98 5.80 2.65
CA VAL A 80 -6.89 4.54 1.91
C VAL A 80 -7.37 3.35 2.75
N ILE A 81 -6.91 3.22 3.99
CA ILE A 81 -7.33 2.15 4.89
C ILE A 81 -8.83 2.27 5.23
N ALA A 82 -9.34 3.49 5.45
CA ALA A 82 -10.75 3.72 5.72
C ALA A 82 -11.62 3.31 4.51
N HIS A 83 -11.21 3.71 3.30
CA HIS A 83 -11.87 3.29 2.07
C HIS A 83 -11.84 1.78 1.87
N MET A 84 -10.68 1.13 2.11
CA MET A 84 -10.55 -0.32 2.06
C MET A 84 -11.43 -1.04 3.09
N GLY A 85 -11.47 -0.54 4.33
CA GLY A 85 -12.28 -1.12 5.40
C GLY A 85 -13.79 -1.01 5.15
N GLN A 86 -14.24 0.10 4.54
CA GLN A 86 -15.65 0.30 4.21
C GLN A 86 -16.18 -0.73 3.20
N ASP A 87 -15.36 -1.18 2.25
CA ASP A 87 -15.78 -2.20 1.28
C ASP A 87 -15.75 -3.64 1.81
N VAL A 88 -14.87 -3.92 2.77
CA VAL A 88 -14.85 -5.22 3.45
C VAL A 88 -16.10 -5.38 4.32
N SER A 89 -16.57 -4.30 4.95
CA SER A 89 -17.83 -4.29 5.70
C SER A 89 -19.08 -4.40 4.83
N PHE A 90 -19.11 -3.81 3.62
CA PHE A 90 -20.27 -3.90 2.73
C PHE A 90 -20.44 -5.30 2.13
N SER A 91 -19.32 -6.01 1.88
CA SER A 91 -19.34 -7.40 1.43
C SER A 91 -19.71 -8.38 2.55
N SER A 92 -19.29 -8.11 3.78
CA SER A 92 -19.57 -8.98 4.94
C SER A 92 -21.02 -8.87 5.44
N LEU A 93 -21.68 -7.70 5.31
CA LEU A 93 -23.10 -7.56 5.65
C LEU A 93 -24.04 -8.24 4.65
N SER A 94 -23.63 -8.38 3.38
CA SER A 94 -24.46 -8.99 2.34
C SER A 94 -24.55 -10.53 2.44
N ILE A 95 -23.59 -11.16 3.13
CA ILE A 95 -23.54 -12.62 3.31
C ILE A 95 -24.39 -13.08 4.51
N LEU A 96 -24.73 -12.18 5.45
CA LEU A 96 -25.56 -12.52 6.62
C LEU A 96 -27.08 -12.38 6.39
N ILE A 97 -27.52 -12.01 5.19
CA ILE A 97 -28.95 -11.79 4.84
C ILE A 97 -29.47 -12.82 3.80
N LEU A 98 -28.71 -13.88 3.50
CA LEU A 98 -29.15 -14.99 2.64
C LEU A 98 -29.23 -16.32 3.40
#